data_AF-A0A3M1FAZ4-F1
#
_entry.id   AF-A0A3M1FAZ4-F1
#
_cell.length_a   1.000
_cell.length_b   1.000
_cell.length_c   1.000
_cell.angle_alpha   90.00
_cell.angle_beta   90.00
_cell.angle_gamma   90.00
#
_symmetry.space_group_name_H-M   'P 1'
#
loop_
_entity.id
_entity.type
_entity.pdbx_description
1 polymer ?
#
loop_
_entity_poly.entity_id
_entity_poly.type
_entity_poly.pdbx_seq_one_letter_code
_entity_poly.pdbx_strand_id
1 'polypeptide(L)' 'GARDEALRRLAEAAAERGADAVVGVRIATSTIAPSAAEVLAYGTAVKLR' A
#
# COMPACT_ATOMS: atom_id res chain seq x y z
N GLY A 1 7.46 10.40 -1.28
CA GLY A 1 6.29 11.17 -0.82
C GLY A 1 5.29 10.26 -0.13
N ALA A 2 4.15 10.78 0.34
CA ALA A 2 3.14 9.98 1.06
C ALA A 2 2.65 8.75 0.26
N ARG A 3 2.61 8.85 -1.08
CA ARG A 3 2.31 7.72 -1.97
C ARG A 3 3.38 6.63 -1.94
N ASP A 4 4.65 6.99 -2.09
CA ASP A 4 5.76 6.04 -2.07
C ASP A 4 5.89 5.36 -0.71
N GLU A 5 5.67 6.11 0.37
CA GLU A 5 5.67 5.59 1.73
C GLU A 5 4.52 4.60 1.96
N ALA A 6 3.32 4.87 1.44
CA ALA A 6 2.21 3.93 1.51
C ALA A 6 2.49 2.64 0.73
N LEU A 7 3.10 2.75 -0.46
CA LEU A 7 3.51 1.57 -1.24
C LEU A 7 4.62 0.77 -0.56
N ARG A 8 5.61 1.43 0.05
CA ARG A 8 6.67 0.78 0.83
C ARG A 8 6.09 -0.02 1.99
N ARG A 9 5.19 0.59 2.78
CA ARG A 9 4.51 -0.09 3.89
C ARG A 9 3.65 -1.27 3.44
N LEU A 10 2.97 -1.15 2.29
CA LEU A 10 2.22 -2.26 1.69
C LEU A 10 3.14 -3.42 1.33
N ALA A 11 4.29 -3.14 0.71
CA ALA A 11 5.27 -4.16 0.33
C ALA A 11 5.91 -4.82 1.57
N GLU A 12 6.25 -4.04 2.60
CA GLU A 12 6.78 -4.55 3.87
C GLU A 12 5.79 -5.47 4.57
N ALA A 13 4.53 -5.03 4.70
CA ALA A 13 3.47 -5.85 5.30
C ALA A 13 3.20 -7.14 4.52
N ALA A 14 3.40 -7.14 3.20
CA ALA A 14 3.30 -8.35 2.38
C ALA A 14 4.51 -9.27 2.59
N ALA A 15 5.72 -8.71 2.63
CA ALA A 15 6.96 -9.46 2.87
C ALA A 15 6.98 -10.11 4.26
N GLU A 16 6.51 -9.42 5.30
CA GLU A 16 6.34 -9.96 6.66
C GLU A 16 5.38 -11.16 6.70
N ARG A 17 4.43 -11.23 5.76
CA ARG A 17 3.51 -12.36 5.57
C ARG A 17 4.09 -13.45 4.66
N GLY A 18 5.34 -13.30 4.24
CA GLY A 18 6.05 -14.22 3.36
C GLY A 18 5.63 -14.16 1.90
N ALA A 19 4.93 -13.11 1.46
CA ALA A 19 4.64 -12.92 0.03
C ALA A 19 5.88 -12.41 -0.73
N ASP A 20 5.94 -12.71 -2.03
CA ASP A 20 6.96 -12.21 -2.96
C ASP A 20 6.41 -11.14 -3.92
N ALA A 21 5.09 -10.96 -3.95
CA ALA A 21 4.41 -9.94 -4.75
C ALA A 21 3.11 -9.46 -4.09
N VAL A 22 2.67 -8.27 -4.51
CA VAL A 22 1.33 -7.74 -4.22
C VAL A 22 0.62 -7.48 -5.53
N VAL A 23 -0.54 -8.11 -5.74
CA VAL A 23 -1.35 -7.95 -6.96
C VAL A 23 -2.59 -7.13 -6.70
N GLY A 24 -3.15 -6.54 -7.75
CA GLY A 24 -4.37 -5.71 -7.65
C GLY A 24 -4.16 -4.44 -6.81
N VAL A 25 -2.92 -3.93 -6.77
CA VAL A 25 -2.54 -2.74 -6.00
C VAL A 25 -3.40 -1.54 -6.41
N ARG A 26 -3.96 -0.86 -5.43
CA ARG A 26 -4.68 0.41 -5.58
C ARG A 26 -4.19 1.41 -4.55
N ILE A 27 -4.21 2.68 -4.94
CA ILE A 27 -3.96 3.80 -4.04
C ILE A 27 -5.25 4.60 -3.94
N ALA A 28 -5.71 4.81 -2.71
CA ALA A 28 -6.83 5.69 -2.39
C ALA A 28 -6.33 6.90 -1.61
N THR A 29 -7.04 8.02 -1.76
CA THR A 29 -6.79 9.23 -1.00
C THR A 29 -8.10 9.78 -0.47
N SER A 30 -8.11 10.25 0.77
CA SER A 30 -9.28 10.88 1.39
C SER A 30 -8.87 12.17 2.07
N THR A 31 -9.62 13.24 1.88
CA THR A 31 -9.40 14.50 2.61
C THR A 31 -9.79 14.29 4.07
N ILE A 32 -8.86 14.57 4.99
CA ILE A 32 -9.10 14.41 6.44
C ILE A 32 -9.25 15.77 7.14
N ALA A 33 -8.71 16.85 6.57
CA ALA A 33 -8.87 18.22 7.05
C ALA A 33 -8.56 19.21 5.91
N PRO A 34 -8.85 20.52 6.07
CA PRO A 34 -8.39 21.53 5.12
C PRO A 34 -6.87 21.42 4.92
N SER A 35 -6.44 21.26 3.67
CA SER A 35 -5.03 21.07 3.29
C SER A 35 -4.37 19.78 3.80
N ALA A 36 -5.13 18.79 4.28
CA ALA A 36 -4.61 17.49 4.70
C ALA A 36 -5.41 16.33 4.10
N ALA A 37 -4.70 15.34 3.58
CA ALA A 37 -5.30 14.12 3.04
C ALA A 37 -4.54 12.89 3.51
N GLU A 38 -5.27 11.80 3.72
CA GLU A 38 -4.72 10.47 3.90
C GLU A 38 -4.34 9.86 2.54
N VAL A 39 -3.29 9.02 2.54
CA VAL A 39 -2.91 8.18 1.41
C VAL A 39 -2.85 6.73 1.88
N LEU A 40 -3.65 5.87 1.28
CA LEU A 40 -3.73 4.44 1.59
C LEU A 40 -3.36 3.62 0.34
N ALA A 41 -2.48 2.64 0.50
CA ALA A 41 -2.19 1.63 -0.51
C ALA A 41 -2.66 0.26 -0.03
N TYR A 42 -3.33 -0.51 -0.89
CA TYR A 42 -3.84 -1.84 -0.57
C TYR A 42 -3.81 -2.76 -1.79
N GLY A 43 -3.81 -4.07 -1.56
CA GLY A 43 -3.77 -5.10 -2.58
C GLY A 43 -3.78 -6.49 -1.96
N THR A 44 -3.49 -7.51 -2.77
CA THR A 44 -3.46 -8.92 -2.32
C THR A 44 -2.02 -9.43 -2.33
N ALA A 45 -1.52 -9.83 -1.16
CA ALA A 45 -0.22 -10.45 -1.00
C ALA A 45 -0.25 -11.90 -1.53
N VAL A 46 0.67 -12.25 -2.43
CA VAL A 46 0.73 -13.55 -3.09
C VAL A 46 2.14 -14.12 -3.12
N LYS A 47 2.25 -15.43 -3.35
CA LYS A 47 3.50 -16.10 -3.76
C LYS A 47 3.37 -16.49 -5.22
N LEU A 48 4.28 -16.03 -6.05
CA LEU A 48 4.37 -16.45 -7.44
C LEU A 48 5.13 -17.80 -7.50
N ARG A 49 4.76 -18.67 -8.44
CA ARG A 49 5.39 -19.97 -8.68
C ARG A 49 6.25 -19.92 -9.92
#